data_AF-A0A806X9M3-F1
#
_entry.id   AF-A0A806X9M3-F1
#
_cell.length_a   1.000
_cell.length_b   1.000
_cell.length_c   1.000
_cell.angle_alpha   90.00
_cell.angle_beta   90.00
_cell.angle_gamma   90.00
#
_symmetry.space_group_name_H-M   'P 1'
#
loop_
_entity.id
_entity.type
_entity.pdbx_description
1 polymer ?
#
loop_
_entity_poly.entity_id
_entity_poly.type
_entity_poly.pdbx_seq_one_letter_code
_entity_poly.pdbx_strand_id
1 'polypeptide(L)'
;MRNKNVRLLLNLLITLVVISVALAGYVNWQKNHFSCEAQITLVTDRGTEDLIMHFRFSGDTGQYESKGKYVTASGREIPTSNKIDFTFWRDGDALVMISDETNAIPKTAGSVYPYTPDFFYSRERGLRWKLTMENAAGYLFSYDGTPAFYCAITRK
;
A
#
# COMPACT_ATOMS: atom_id res chain seq x y z
N MET A 1 12.61 -53.40 -14.76
CA MET A 1 13.22 -52.23 -14.10
C MET A 1 12.94 -50.90 -14.81
N ARG A 2 13.00 -50.82 -16.15
CA ARG A 2 12.74 -49.59 -16.94
C ARG A 2 11.42 -48.86 -16.63
N ASN A 3 10.32 -49.59 -16.39
CA ASN A 3 8.99 -49.01 -16.17
C ASN A 3 8.81 -48.36 -14.78
N LYS A 4 9.52 -48.84 -13.74
CA LYS A 4 9.47 -48.23 -12.39
C LYS A 4 10.22 -46.91 -12.37
N ASN A 5 11.37 -46.83 -13.04
CA ASN A 5 12.17 -45.61 -13.12
C ASN A 5 11.44 -44.53 -13.93
N VAL A 6 10.76 -44.91 -15.02
CA VAL A 6 9.93 -43.98 -15.81
C VAL A 6 8.72 -43.47 -15.01
N ARG A 7 8.04 -44.33 -14.24
CA ARG A 7 6.94 -43.90 -13.33
C ARG A 7 7.45 -42.99 -12.22
N LEU A 8 8.63 -43.27 -11.67
CA LEU A 8 9.25 -42.44 -10.64
C LEU A 8 9.61 -41.06 -11.18
N LEU A 9 10.23 -41.00 -12.37
CA LEU A 9 10.52 -39.76 -13.09
C LEU A 9 9.25 -38.95 -13.40
N LEU A 10 8.19 -39.62 -13.86
CA LEU A 10 6.91 -38.96 -14.16
C LEU A 10 6.27 -38.37 -12.88
N ASN A 11 6.26 -39.13 -11.79
CA ASN A 11 5.76 -38.64 -10.50
C ASN A 11 6.58 -37.46 -9.98
N LEU A 12 7.91 -37.50 -10.14
CA LEU A 12 8.79 -36.39 -9.77
C LEU A 12 8.45 -35.12 -10.58
N LEU A 13 8.26 -35.25 -11.90
CA LEU A 13 7.89 -34.14 -12.77
C LEU A 13 6.54 -33.53 -12.39
N ILE A 14 5.52 -34.37 -12.14
CA ILE A 14 4.21 -33.91 -11.69
C ILE A 14 4.33 -33.15 -10.36
N THR A 15 5.10 -33.70 -9.42
CA THR A 15 5.31 -33.08 -8.11
C THR A 15 5.98 -31.70 -8.26
N LEU A 16 6.98 -31.59 -9.14
CA LEU A 16 7.68 -30.33 -9.37
C LEU A 16 6.75 -29.26 -9.96
N VAL A 17 5.90 -29.63 -10.92
CA VAL A 17 4.89 -28.73 -11.51
C VAL A 17 3.89 -28.25 -10.44
N VAL A 18 3.38 -29.16 -9.61
CA VAL A 18 2.43 -28.83 -8.54
C VAL A 18 3.06 -27.84 -7.56
N ILE A 19 4.32 -28.06 -7.16
CA ILE A 19 5.05 -27.16 -6.26
C ILE A 19 5.24 -25.79 -6.90
N SER A 20 5.64 -25.71 -8.18
CA SER A 20 5.82 -24.43 -8.87
C SER A 20 4.53 -23.62 -8.96
N VAL A 21 3.40 -24.27 -9.26
CA VAL A 21 2.09 -23.61 -9.32
C VAL A 21 1.65 -23.13 -7.93
N ALA A 22 1.83 -23.96 -6.90
CA ALA A 22 1.52 -23.58 -5.53
C ALA A 22 2.36 -22.38 -5.05
N LEU A 23 3.65 -22.37 -5.35
CA LEU A 23 4.55 -21.25 -5.04
C LEU A 23 4.15 -19.98 -5.79
N ALA A 24 3.83 -20.06 -7.08
CA ALA A 24 3.36 -18.92 -7.85
C ALA A 24 2.05 -18.34 -7.28
N GLY A 25 1.11 -19.21 -6.90
CA GLY A 25 -0.13 -18.82 -6.25
C GLY A 25 0.12 -18.14 -4.89
N TYR A 26 1.02 -18.68 -4.08
CA TYR A 26 1.40 -18.11 -2.78
C TYR A 26 2.05 -16.72 -2.92
N VAL A 27 2.99 -16.57 -3.86
CA VAL A 27 3.63 -15.27 -4.14
C VAL A 27 2.61 -14.25 -4.64
N ASN A 28 1.68 -14.66 -5.51
CA ASN A 28 0.61 -13.78 -5.97
C ASN A 28 -0.32 -13.37 -4.82
N TRP A 29 -0.65 -14.30 -3.93
CA TRP A 29 -1.46 -14.04 -2.75
C TRP A 29 -0.79 -13.01 -1.83
N GLN A 30 0.51 -13.18 -1.53
CA GLN A 30 1.28 -12.24 -0.70
C GLN A 30 1.36 -10.82 -1.29
N LYS A 31 1.39 -10.69 -2.62
CA LYS A 31 1.41 -9.37 -3.29
C LYS A 31 0.14 -8.56 -3.10
N ASN A 32 -0.97 -9.22 -2.76
CA ASN A 32 -2.31 -8.64 -2.61
C ASN A 32 -2.86 -8.78 -1.18
N HIS A 33 -2.16 -9.49 -0.30
CA HIS A 33 -2.50 -9.65 1.12
C HIS A 33 -1.31 -9.23 1.97
N PHE A 34 -1.24 -7.94 2.27
CA PHE A 34 -0.18 -7.38 3.10
C PHE A 34 -0.66 -6.16 3.87
N SER A 35 0.02 -5.86 4.96
CA SER A 35 -0.15 -4.61 5.70
C SER A 35 1.18 -3.91 5.81
N CYS A 36 1.15 -2.58 5.85
CA CYS A 36 2.35 -1.79 6.05
C CYS A 36 2.04 -0.49 6.80
N GLU A 37 3.08 0.08 7.38
CA GLU A 37 3.02 1.32 8.14
C GLU A 37 4.10 2.29 7.64
N ALA A 38 3.74 3.56 7.51
CA ALA A 38 4.62 4.63 7.09
C ALA A 38 4.49 5.80 8.06
N GLN A 39 5.60 6.47 8.32
CA GLN A 39 5.63 7.72 9.05
C GLN A 39 6.28 8.78 8.17
N ILE A 40 5.61 9.93 8.03
CA ILE A 40 6.10 11.05 7.24
C ILE A 40 5.98 12.34 8.04
N THR A 41 6.86 13.28 7.73
CA THR A 41 6.76 14.67 8.18
C THR A 41 6.66 15.54 6.93
N LEU A 42 5.53 16.23 6.78
CA LEU A 42 5.28 17.17 5.69
C LEU A 42 5.63 18.58 6.17
N VAL A 43 6.49 19.29 5.43
CA VAL A 43 6.92 20.65 5.77
C VAL A 43 6.51 21.60 4.64
N THR A 44 5.83 22.69 4.99
CA THR A 44 5.39 23.75 4.06
C THR A 44 5.68 25.13 4.63
N ASP A 45 5.46 26.16 3.83
CA ASP A 45 5.43 27.57 4.27
C ASP A 45 4.34 27.87 5.31
N ARG A 46 3.27 27.04 5.35
CA ARG A 46 2.11 27.23 6.22
C ARG A 46 2.22 26.51 7.56
N GLY A 47 3.12 25.53 7.66
CA GLY A 47 3.29 24.69 8.84
C GLY A 47 3.88 23.32 8.54
N THR A 48 3.87 22.46 9.56
CA THR A 48 4.43 21.10 9.53
C THR A 48 3.38 20.10 10.00
N GLU A 49 3.30 18.92 9.40
CA GLU A 49 2.50 17.79 9.94
C GLU A 49 3.34 16.54 10.06
N ASP A 50 3.23 15.91 11.22
CA ASP A 50 3.67 14.54 11.42
C ASP A 50 2.49 13.60 11.25
N LEU A 51 2.64 12.58 10.40
CA LEU A 51 1.59 11.63 10.05
C LEU A 51 2.10 10.20 10.17
N ILE A 52 1.35 9.37 10.88
CA ILE A 52 1.48 7.91 10.86
C ILE A 52 0.35 7.36 10.00
N MET A 53 0.70 6.53 9.02
CA MET A 53 -0.21 5.94 8.04
C MET A 53 -0.13 4.42 8.13
N HIS A 54 -1.27 3.75 8.19
CA HIS A 54 -1.38 2.31 8.11
C HIS A 54 -2.19 1.92 6.88
N PHE A 55 -1.62 1.04 6.06
CA PHE A 55 -2.30 0.45 4.92
C PHE A 55 -2.53 -1.04 5.17
N ARG A 56 -3.71 -1.53 4.78
CA ARG A 56 -4.05 -2.95 4.71
C ARG A 56 -4.60 -3.26 3.35
N PHE A 57 -4.06 -4.30 2.73
CA PHE A 57 -4.46 -4.83 1.43
C PHE A 57 -4.95 -6.26 1.62
N SER A 58 -6.15 -6.56 1.13
CA SER A 58 -6.80 -7.86 1.26
C SER A 58 -7.52 -8.22 -0.03
N GLY A 59 -6.82 -8.87 -0.95
CA GLY A 59 -7.39 -9.30 -2.23
C GLY A 59 -7.48 -8.13 -3.21
N ASP A 60 -8.68 -7.60 -3.40
CA ASP A 60 -9.01 -6.47 -4.29
C ASP A 60 -9.50 -5.24 -3.51
N THR A 61 -9.54 -5.32 -2.17
CA THR A 61 -9.99 -4.25 -1.27
C THR A 61 -8.96 -3.95 -0.20
N GLY A 62 -8.95 -2.73 0.30
CA GLY A 62 -8.02 -2.31 1.34
C GLY A 62 -8.52 -1.15 2.17
N GLN A 63 -7.75 -0.87 3.21
CA GLN A 63 -8.03 0.18 4.18
C GLN A 63 -6.79 1.01 4.42
N TYR A 64 -6.98 2.32 4.44
CA TYR A 64 -6.00 3.30 4.85
C TYR A 64 -6.50 3.99 6.12
N GLU A 65 -5.65 4.04 7.13
CA GLU A 65 -5.91 4.79 8.36
C GLU A 65 -4.70 5.69 8.63
N SER A 66 -4.94 6.95 8.96
CA SER A 66 -3.88 7.86 9.37
C SER A 66 -4.24 8.65 10.61
N LYS A 67 -3.21 8.99 11.37
CA LYS A 67 -3.27 9.86 12.55
C LYS A 67 -2.06 10.77 12.53
N GLY A 68 -2.29 12.03 12.85
CA GLY A 68 -1.24 13.03 12.81
C GLY A 68 -1.57 14.27 13.60
N LYS A 69 -0.65 15.22 13.49
CA LYS A 69 -0.76 16.52 14.12
C LYS A 69 -0.18 17.57 13.19
N TYR A 70 -1.01 18.50 12.75
CA TYR A 70 -0.59 19.67 11.99
C TYR A 70 -0.29 20.85 12.92
N VAL A 71 0.89 21.42 12.80
CA VAL A 71 1.34 22.61 13.51
C VAL A 71 1.44 23.76 12.51
N THR A 72 0.56 24.75 12.65
CA THR A 72 0.57 25.96 11.81
C THR A 72 1.82 26.81 12.06
N ALA A 73 2.13 27.72 11.14
CA ALA A 73 3.21 28.71 11.31
C ALA A 73 3.06 29.60 12.58
N SER A 74 1.83 29.77 13.09
CA SER A 74 1.57 30.48 14.34
C SER A 74 1.69 29.60 15.60
N GLY A 75 2.12 28.34 15.46
CA GLY A 75 2.28 27.39 16.55
C GLY A 75 1.00 26.70 17.03
N ARG A 76 -0.16 26.95 16.38
CA ARG A 76 -1.41 26.25 16.72
C ARG A 76 -1.35 24.81 16.23
N GLU A 77 -1.66 23.87 17.12
CA GLU A 77 -1.75 22.44 16.83
C GLU A 77 -3.18 22.03 16.46
N ILE A 78 -3.31 21.22 15.42
CA ILE A 78 -4.58 20.69 14.91
C ILE A 78 -4.42 19.17 14.74
N PRO A 79 -5.16 18.34 15.48
CA PRO A 79 -5.12 16.90 15.28
C PRO A 79 -5.71 16.56 13.90
N THR A 80 -5.05 15.64 13.20
CA THR A 80 -5.49 15.15 11.90
C THR A 80 -5.67 13.63 11.95
N SER A 81 -6.68 13.14 11.25
CA SER A 81 -6.88 11.71 11.06
C SER A 81 -7.68 11.45 9.81
N ASN A 82 -7.48 10.30 9.19
CA ASN A 82 -8.27 9.92 8.04
C ASN A 82 -8.48 8.41 8.03
N LYS A 83 -9.62 7.99 7.51
CA LYS A 83 -9.90 6.61 7.21
C LYS A 83 -10.48 6.52 5.81
N ILE A 84 -9.91 5.65 4.99
CA ILE A 84 -10.33 5.41 3.63
C ILE A 84 -10.47 3.92 3.40
N ASP A 85 -11.64 3.48 2.99
CA ASP A 85 -11.81 2.17 2.36
C ASP A 85 -11.61 2.35 0.85
N PHE A 86 -10.93 1.41 0.21
CA PHE A 86 -10.58 1.50 -1.20
C PHE A 86 -10.60 0.13 -1.90
N THR A 87 -10.83 0.16 -3.20
CA THR A 87 -10.54 -0.97 -4.09
C THR A 87 -9.15 -0.79 -4.71
N PHE A 88 -8.49 -1.89 -5.05
CA PHE A 88 -7.17 -1.82 -5.69
C PHE A 88 -6.89 -3.02 -6.60
N TRP A 89 -5.96 -2.83 -7.53
CA TRP A 89 -5.38 -3.90 -8.33
C TRP A 89 -3.94 -3.59 -8.69
N ARG A 90 -3.24 -4.60 -9.18
CA ARG A 90 -1.89 -4.44 -9.74
C ARG A 90 -1.95 -4.37 -11.26
N ASP A 91 -1.17 -3.44 -11.80
CA ASP A 91 -0.93 -3.29 -13.23
C ASP A 91 0.58 -3.21 -13.45
N GLY A 92 1.20 -4.37 -13.68
CA GLY A 92 2.66 -4.50 -13.71
C GLY A 92 3.30 -4.23 -12.33
N ASP A 93 4.20 -3.24 -12.28
CA ASP A 93 4.83 -2.73 -11.05
C ASP A 93 4.00 -1.66 -10.34
N ALA A 94 2.87 -1.25 -10.94
CA ALA A 94 1.99 -0.27 -10.37
C ALA A 94 0.91 -0.90 -9.49
N LEU A 95 0.56 -0.16 -8.43
CA LEU A 95 -0.61 -0.38 -7.60
C LEU A 95 -1.60 0.74 -7.91
N VAL A 96 -2.76 0.38 -8.46
CA VAL A 96 -3.84 1.33 -8.69
C VAL A 96 -4.86 1.17 -7.58
N MET A 97 -5.25 2.28 -6.96
CA MET A 97 -6.22 2.32 -5.86
C MET A 97 -7.34 3.29 -6.23
N ILE A 98 -8.57 3.00 -5.84
CA ILE A 98 -9.73 3.90 -5.98
C ILE A 98 -10.38 4.05 -4.61
N SER A 99 -10.53 5.29 -4.16
CA SER A 99 -11.19 5.59 -2.89
C SER A 99 -12.70 5.35 -2.97
N ASP A 100 -13.27 4.66 -2.00
CA ASP A 100 -14.72 4.44 -1.91
C ASP A 100 -15.35 5.44 -0.94
N GLU A 101 -14.91 5.41 0.32
CA GLU A 101 -15.35 6.30 1.38
C GLU A 101 -14.16 6.94 2.08
N THR A 102 -14.24 8.24 2.37
CA THR A 102 -13.21 9.00 3.08
C THR A 102 -13.82 9.65 4.31
N ASN A 103 -13.16 9.50 5.46
CA ASN A 103 -13.57 10.07 6.74
C ASN A 103 -12.42 10.89 7.34
N ALA A 104 -12.09 12.01 6.70
CA ALA A 104 -11.03 12.90 7.12
C ALA A 104 -11.46 13.84 8.25
N ILE A 105 -10.56 14.06 9.20
CA ILE A 105 -10.64 15.03 10.29
C ILE A 105 -9.38 15.91 10.21
N PRO A 106 -9.50 17.24 10.20
CA PRO A 106 -10.75 18.02 10.17
C PRO A 106 -11.54 17.83 8.87
N LYS A 107 -12.87 17.98 8.92
CA LYS A 107 -13.79 17.83 7.77
C LYS A 107 -13.68 18.96 6.72
N THR A 108 -12.63 19.75 6.76
CA THR A 108 -12.40 20.86 5.82
C THR A 108 -12.06 20.32 4.43
N ALA A 109 -12.67 20.89 3.40
CA ALA A 109 -12.60 20.43 2.00
C ALA A 109 -11.24 20.63 1.30
N GLY A 110 -10.17 20.95 2.04
CA GLY A 110 -8.85 21.20 1.49
C GLY A 110 -7.81 20.42 2.25
N SER A 111 -6.99 19.67 1.53
CA SER A 111 -5.71 19.25 2.10
C SER A 111 -4.96 20.51 2.52
N VAL A 112 -4.41 20.49 3.73
CA VAL A 112 -3.43 21.48 4.18
C VAL A 112 -2.27 21.58 3.19
N TYR A 113 -2.05 20.51 2.40
CA TYR A 113 -0.99 20.36 1.42
C TYR A 113 -1.55 20.41 0.00
N PRO A 114 -1.15 21.40 -0.81
CA PRO A 114 -1.65 21.56 -2.17
C PRO A 114 -1.31 20.40 -3.12
N TYR A 115 -0.40 19.50 -2.72
CA TYR A 115 0.09 18.38 -3.52
C TYR A 115 -0.37 17.01 -3.01
N THR A 116 -1.25 16.95 -2.01
CA THR A 116 -1.85 15.67 -1.63
C THR A 116 -2.75 15.19 -2.78
N PRO A 117 -2.62 13.93 -3.22
CA PRO A 117 -3.55 13.35 -4.18
C PRO A 117 -4.99 13.39 -3.67
N ASP A 118 -5.92 13.64 -4.58
CA ASP A 118 -7.36 13.68 -4.30
C ASP A 118 -7.95 12.39 -3.76
N PHE A 119 -7.33 11.24 -4.03
CA PHE A 119 -7.58 9.96 -3.36
C PHE A 119 -7.70 10.10 -1.83
N PHE A 120 -6.90 10.97 -1.21
CA PHE A 120 -6.90 11.10 0.25
C PHE A 120 -8.00 11.99 0.82
N TYR A 121 -8.76 12.73 0.00
CA TYR A 121 -9.80 13.63 0.51
C TYR A 121 -11.11 13.62 -0.28
N SER A 122 -11.19 12.83 -1.35
CA SER A 122 -12.37 12.71 -2.21
C SER A 122 -12.67 11.25 -2.51
N ARG A 123 -13.96 10.93 -2.64
CA ARG A 123 -14.45 9.61 -3.06
C ARG A 123 -14.32 9.45 -4.57
N GLU A 124 -14.27 8.20 -5.03
CA GLU A 124 -14.20 7.82 -6.44
C GLU A 124 -12.98 8.42 -7.16
N ARG A 125 -11.88 8.63 -6.42
CA ARG A 125 -10.63 9.15 -6.99
C ARG A 125 -9.58 8.06 -7.07
N GLY A 126 -8.92 8.00 -8.21
CA GLY A 126 -7.89 7.02 -8.51
C GLY A 126 -6.49 7.53 -8.17
N LEU A 127 -5.65 6.64 -7.65
CA LEU A 127 -4.25 6.90 -7.40
C LEU A 127 -3.40 5.73 -7.89
N ARG A 128 -2.41 6.03 -8.72
CA ARG A 128 -1.45 5.06 -9.24
C ARG A 128 -0.11 5.26 -8.55
N TRP A 129 0.30 4.27 -7.77
CA TRP A 129 1.62 4.19 -7.17
C TRP A 129 2.50 3.25 -7.95
N LYS A 130 3.79 3.53 -8.03
CA LYS A 130 4.79 2.50 -8.25
C LYS A 130 5.24 1.95 -6.90
N LEU A 131 5.17 0.63 -6.72
CA LEU A 131 5.65 -0.04 -5.51
C LEU A 131 6.95 -0.78 -5.82
N THR A 132 8.04 -0.32 -5.23
CA THR A 132 9.32 -1.02 -5.26
C THR A 132 9.53 -1.69 -3.91
N MET A 133 9.80 -2.99 -3.88
CA MET A 133 10.16 -3.67 -2.64
C MET A 133 11.58 -3.28 -2.26
N GLU A 134 11.73 -2.57 -1.15
CA GLU A 134 13.03 -2.16 -0.60
C GLU A 134 13.42 -3.15 0.49
N ASN A 135 14.25 -4.12 0.10
CA ASN A 135 14.66 -5.26 0.93
C ASN A 135 13.46 -6.12 1.41
N ALA A 136 13.69 -7.03 2.36
CA ALA A 136 12.63 -7.84 2.97
C ALA A 136 11.79 -7.07 4.01
N ALA A 137 11.96 -5.75 4.12
CA ALA A 137 11.47 -4.95 5.24
C ALA A 137 10.29 -4.02 4.89
N GLY A 138 10.09 -3.67 3.61
CA GLY A 138 9.06 -2.71 3.25
C GLY A 138 8.94 -2.41 1.76
N TYR A 139 8.07 -1.45 1.45
CA TYR A 139 7.81 -0.96 0.10
C TYR A 139 8.10 0.54 0.03
N LEU A 140 8.77 0.97 -1.03
CA LEU A 140 8.85 2.37 -1.41
C LEU A 140 7.69 2.71 -2.34
N PHE A 141 6.82 3.60 -1.89
CA PHE A 141 5.75 4.17 -2.70
C PHE A 141 6.30 5.36 -3.47
N SER A 142 6.19 5.32 -4.80
CA SER A 142 6.63 6.40 -5.68
C SER A 142 5.49 6.90 -6.56
N TYR A 143 5.40 8.22 -6.71
CA TYR A 143 4.41 8.89 -7.56
C TYR A 143 5.15 9.69 -8.63
N ASP A 144 4.80 9.48 -9.89
CA ASP A 144 5.41 10.16 -11.05
C ASP A 144 6.95 10.17 -11.02
N GLY A 145 7.55 9.01 -10.74
CA GLY A 145 9.01 8.84 -10.64
C GLY A 145 9.65 9.39 -9.35
N THR A 146 8.90 10.06 -8.50
CA THR A 146 9.39 10.65 -7.23
C THR A 146 9.05 9.74 -6.05
N PRO A 147 10.03 9.36 -5.20
CA PRO A 147 9.76 8.66 -3.96
C PRO A 147 8.86 9.50 -3.04
N ALA A 148 7.72 8.95 -2.65
CA ALA A 148 6.78 9.64 -1.76
C ALA A 148 7.00 9.23 -0.30
N PHE A 149 6.99 7.93 0.00
CA PHE A 149 7.24 7.43 1.35
C PHE A 149 7.63 5.95 1.37
N TYR A 150 8.34 5.56 2.43
CA TYR A 150 8.63 4.17 2.74
C TYR A 150 7.56 3.61 3.69
N CYS A 151 7.05 2.41 3.37
CA CYS A 151 6.05 1.70 4.14
C CYS A 151 6.63 0.37 4.63
N ALA A 152 6.93 0.28 5.92
CA ALA A 152 7.45 -0.92 6.56
C ALA A 152 6.36 -1.99 6.66
N ILE A 153 6.66 -3.22 6.23
CA ILE A 153 5.69 -4.33 6.31
C ILE A 153 5.36 -4.61 7.78
N THR A 154 4.07 -4.63 8.10
CA THR A 154 3.58 -5.00 9.43
C THR A 154 3.02 -6.42 9.36
N ARG A 155 3.58 -7.31 10.19
CA ARG A 155 3.02 -8.65 10.41
C ARG A 155 2.10 -8.55 11.62
N LYS A 156 0.79 -8.48 11.38
CA LYS A 156 -0.19 -8.73 12.43
C LYS A 156 -0.48 -10.22 12.53
#